data_AF-A0AAJ1B327-F1
#
_entry.id   AF-A0AAJ1B327-F1
#
_cell.length_a   1.000
_cell.length_b   1.000
_cell.length_c   1.000
_cell.angle_alpha   90.00
_cell.angle_beta   90.00
_cell.angle_gamma   90.00
#
_symmetry.space_group_name_H-M   'P 1'
#
loop_
_entity.id
_entity.type
_entity.pdbx_description
1 polymer ?
#
loop_
_entity_poly.entity_id
_entity_poly.type
_entity_poly.pdbx_seq_one_letter_code
_entity_poly.pdbx_strand_id
1 'polypeptide(L)'
;QALADSDVKVCTVIGFPLGANTSTVKAFETKDAIANGADEIDMVINIGALKDGNTDLVFNDIKAVVDAAAGKCVKVIIETCL
;
A
#
# COMPACT_ATOMS: atom_id res chain seq x y z
N GLN A 1 -12.47 16.11 10.16
CA GLN A 1 -11.67 15.96 8.92
C GLN A 1 -11.83 17.22 8.09
N ALA A 2 -10.75 17.76 7.51
CA ALA A 2 -10.78 19.02 6.74
C ALA A 2 -11.52 18.92 5.39
N LEU A 3 -11.65 17.71 4.84
CA LEU A 3 -12.29 17.42 3.54
C LEU A 3 -13.68 16.78 3.67
N ALA A 4 -14.28 16.83 4.86
CA ALA A 4 -15.62 16.29 5.08
C ALA A 4 -16.64 16.97 4.14
N ASP A 5 -17.61 16.19 3.65
CA ASP A 5 -18.69 16.63 2.74
C ASP A 5 -18.22 17.18 1.38
N SER A 6 -16.97 16.92 0.99
CA SER A 6 -16.46 17.18 -0.36
C SER A 6 -16.28 15.89 -1.15
N ASP A 7 -16.22 16.00 -2.48
CA ASP A 7 -15.92 14.87 -3.37
C ASP A 7 -14.41 14.55 -3.46
N VAL A 8 -13.55 15.29 -2.74
CA VAL A 8 -12.09 15.11 -2.75
C VAL A 8 -11.71 13.85 -1.98
N LYS A 9 -11.02 12.92 -2.66
CA LYS A 9 -10.56 11.65 -2.06
C LYS A 9 -9.34 11.85 -1.17
N VAL A 10 -9.30 11.11 -0.07
CA VAL A 10 -8.13 11.05 0.83
C VAL A 10 -7.25 9.86 0.42
N CYS A 11 -6.07 10.14 -0.12
CA CYS A 11 -5.06 9.12 -0.40
C CYS A 11 -3.98 9.14 0.70
N THR A 12 -3.46 7.97 1.06
CA THR A 12 -2.27 7.85 1.91
C THR A 12 -1.34 6.75 1.40
N VAL A 13 -0.12 6.72 1.94
CA VAL A 13 0.94 5.81 1.53
C VAL A 13 1.12 4.64 2.50
N ILE A 14 1.59 3.49 2.02
CA ILE A 14 1.80 2.26 2.80
C ILE A 14 3.19 1.68 2.53
N GLY A 15 3.92 1.30 3.59
CA GLY A 15 5.29 0.79 3.49
C GLY A 15 6.24 1.80 2.84
N PHE A 16 5.97 3.10 3.00
CA PHE A 16 6.63 4.19 2.29
C PHE A 16 7.82 4.76 3.06
N PRO A 17 8.89 5.22 2.39
CA PRO A 17 9.13 5.17 0.94
C PRO A 17 9.86 3.90 0.47
N LEU A 18 10.34 3.06 1.37
CA LEU A 18 11.33 2.02 1.02
C LEU A 18 10.73 0.71 0.52
N GLY A 19 9.48 0.41 0.84
CA GLY A 19 8.83 -0.85 0.47
C GLY A 19 9.35 -2.10 1.18
N ALA A 20 10.25 -1.95 2.16
CA ALA A 20 10.98 -3.03 2.82
C ALA A 20 10.32 -3.59 4.10
N ASN A 21 9.15 -3.08 4.47
CA ASN A 21 8.35 -3.62 5.58
C ASN A 21 7.82 -5.02 5.23
N THR A 22 7.49 -5.81 6.26
CA THR A 22 6.83 -7.11 6.06
C THR A 22 5.39 -6.92 5.56
N SER A 23 4.88 -7.91 4.83
CA SER A 23 3.51 -7.90 4.30
C SER A 23 2.46 -7.76 5.39
N THR A 24 2.70 -8.37 6.57
CA THR A 24 1.82 -8.22 7.74
C THR A 24 1.75 -6.78 8.22
N VAL A 25 2.88 -6.06 8.25
CA VAL A 25 2.91 -4.65 8.67
C VAL A 25 2.21 -3.78 7.62
N LYS A 26 2.47 -3.98 6.33
CA LYS A 26 1.77 -3.24 5.26
C LYS A 26 0.26 -3.46 5.30
N ALA A 27 -0.18 -4.70 5.52
CA ALA A 27 -1.61 -5.02 5.67
C ALA A 27 -2.23 -4.39 6.92
N PHE A 28 -1.50 -4.34 8.04
CA PHE A 28 -1.94 -3.66 9.25
C PHE A 28 -2.08 -2.15 9.03
N GLU A 29 -1.04 -1.51 8.48
CA GLU A 29 -1.02 -0.09 8.16
C GLU A 29 -2.17 0.28 7.21
N THR A 30 -2.47 -0.59 6.24
CA THR A 30 -3.61 -0.41 5.31
C THR A 30 -4.94 -0.41 6.04
N LYS A 31 -5.15 -1.36 6.97
CA LYS A 31 -6.39 -1.42 7.77
C LYS A 31 -6.55 -0.19 8.65
N ASP A 32 -5.45 0.26 9.27
CA ASP A 32 -5.44 1.47 10.09
C ASP A 32 -5.74 2.72 9.26
N ALA A 33 -5.11 2.88 8.09
CA ALA A 33 -5.37 3.96 7.16
C ALA A 33 -6.85 4.03 6.74
N ILE A 34 -7.47 2.88 6.43
CA ILE A 34 -8.89 2.81 6.08
C ILE A 34 -9.77 3.14 7.28
N ALA A 35 -9.46 2.64 8.46
CA ALA A 35 -10.19 2.98 9.69
C ALA A 35 -10.13 4.49 10.00
N ASN A 36 -9.04 5.16 9.60
CA ASN A 36 -8.85 6.60 9.71
C ASN A 36 -9.42 7.41 8.53
N GLY A 37 -10.07 6.77 7.56
CA GLY A 37 -10.83 7.41 6.50
C GLY A 37 -10.10 7.58 5.17
N ALA A 38 -9.06 6.80 4.89
CA ALA A 38 -8.45 6.77 3.56
C ALA A 38 -9.42 6.17 2.52
N ASP A 39 -9.51 6.82 1.37
CA ASP A 39 -10.24 6.37 0.19
C ASP A 39 -9.38 5.54 -0.75
N GLU A 40 -8.08 5.82 -0.78
CA GLU A 40 -7.12 5.19 -1.68
C GLU A 40 -5.78 4.96 -0.98
N ILE A 41 -5.05 3.96 -1.48
CA ILE A 41 -3.80 3.49 -0.91
C ILE A 41 -2.71 3.48 -1.98
N ASP A 42 -1.58 4.14 -1.72
CA ASP A 42 -0.38 4.09 -2.56
C ASP A 42 0.73 3.33 -1.82
N MET A 43 0.89 2.04 -2.11
CA MET A 43 1.91 1.21 -1.47
C MET A 43 3.22 1.19 -2.25
N VAL A 44 4.36 1.03 -1.58
CA VAL A 44 5.64 0.76 -2.26
C VAL A 44 5.87 -0.76 -2.38
N ILE A 45 6.20 -1.23 -3.58
CA ILE A 45 6.56 -2.65 -3.83
C ILE A 45 7.80 -3.04 -3.00
N ASN A 46 7.96 -4.33 -2.70
CA ASN A 46 9.26 -4.78 -2.17
C ASN A 46 10.31 -4.79 -3.31
N ILE A 47 11.05 -3.68 -3.42
CA ILE A 47 12.03 -3.43 -4.49
C ILE A 47 13.17 -4.46 -4.43
N GLY A 48 13.67 -4.77 -3.22
CA GLY A 48 14.73 -5.76 -3.03
C GLY A 48 14.29 -7.15 -3.49
N ALA A 49 13.12 -7.60 -3.04
CA ALA A 49 12.56 -8.89 -3.45
C ALA A 49 12.34 -8.99 -4.97
N LEU A 50 11.87 -7.91 -5.61
CA LEU A 50 11.70 -7.88 -7.06
C LEU A 50 13.05 -8.03 -7.78
N LYS A 51 14.08 -7.30 -7.35
CA LYS A 51 15.43 -7.37 -7.92
C LYS A 51 16.12 -8.71 -7.70
N ASP A 52 15.83 -9.36 -6.57
CA ASP A 52 16.31 -10.70 -6.26
C ASP A 52 15.54 -11.81 -7.01
N GLY A 53 14.55 -11.44 -7.84
CA GLY A 53 13.71 -12.39 -8.59
C GLY A 53 12.68 -13.13 -7.74
N ASN A 54 12.50 -12.75 -6.47
CA ASN A 54 11.54 -13.35 -5.55
C ASN A 54 10.12 -12.80 -5.81
N THR A 55 9.56 -13.19 -6.94
CA THR A 55 8.24 -12.73 -7.42
C THR A 55 7.09 -13.24 -6.53
N ASP A 56 7.24 -14.39 -5.87
CA ASP A 56 6.26 -14.89 -4.91
C ASP A 56 6.12 -13.97 -3.70
N LEU A 57 7.24 -13.48 -3.14
CA LEU A 57 7.20 -12.52 -2.04
C LEU A 57 6.54 -11.22 -2.49
N VAL A 58 6.90 -10.70 -3.67
CA VAL A 58 6.29 -9.48 -4.23
C VAL A 58 4.78 -9.66 -4.42
N PHE A 59 4.34 -10.77 -5.00
CA PHE A 59 2.94 -11.07 -5.23
C PHE A 59 2.16 -11.15 -3.91
N ASN A 60 2.67 -11.91 -2.94
CA ASN A 60 2.02 -12.08 -1.65
C ASN A 60 1.99 -10.78 -0.84
N ASP A 61 3.01 -9.93 -0.97
CA ASP A 61 3.07 -8.62 -0.34
C ASP A 61 1.98 -7.67 -0.87
N ILE A 62 1.86 -7.55 -2.20
CA ILE A 62 0.82 -6.76 -2.84
C ILE A 62 -0.57 -7.33 -2.52
N LYS A 63 -0.73 -8.66 -2.60
CA LYS A 63 -1.99 -9.32 -2.29
C LYS A 63 -2.45 -9.03 -0.86
N ALA A 64 -1.55 -9.07 0.12
CA ALA A 64 -1.88 -8.78 1.51
C ALA A 64 -2.42 -7.36 1.69
N VAL A 65 -1.86 -6.38 0.98
CA VAL A 65 -2.36 -4.99 0.98
C VAL A 65 -3.70 -4.89 0.28
N VAL A 66 -3.86 -5.49 -0.90
CA VAL A 66 -5.14 -5.47 -1.65
C VAL A 66 -6.27 -6.12 -0.86
N ASP A 67 -6.01 -7.27 -0.22
CA ASP A 67 -7.00 -7.93 0.65
C ASP A 67 -7.35 -7.06 1.86
N ALA A 68 -6.35 -6.41 2.47
CA ALA A 68 -6.54 -5.49 3.59
C ALA A 68 -7.28 -4.20 3.21
N ALA A 69 -7.20 -3.80 1.94
CA ALA A 69 -7.81 -2.58 1.44
C ALA A 69 -9.35 -2.64 1.32
N ALA A 70 -9.95 -3.81 1.56
CA ALA A 70 -11.42 -4.00 1.61
C ALA A 70 -12.18 -3.37 0.42
N GLY A 71 -11.61 -3.50 -0.79
CA GLY A 71 -12.20 -2.98 -2.03
C GLY A 71 -11.87 -1.52 -2.37
N LYS A 72 -11.08 -0.82 -1.53
CA LYS A 72 -10.51 0.50 -1.86
C LYS A 72 -9.44 0.37 -2.96
N CYS A 73 -9.21 1.45 -3.70
CA CYS A 73 -8.19 1.48 -4.76
C CYS A 73 -6.79 1.34 -4.15
N VAL A 74 -6.00 0.40 -4.68
CA VAL A 74 -4.59 0.23 -4.33
C VAL A 74 -3.73 0.51 -5.55
N LYS A 75 -2.78 1.43 -5.41
CA LYS A 75 -1.76 1.78 -6.39
C LYS A 75 -0.41 1.27 -5.89
N VAL A 76 0.40 0.75 -6.79
CA VAL A 76 1.72 0.19 -6.45
C VAL A 76 2.81 1.09 -7.04
N ILE A 77 3.55 1.76 -6.17
CA ILE A 77 4.77 2.50 -6.51
C ILE A 77 5.85 1.46 -6.79
N ILE A 78 6.30 1.41 -8.05
CA ILE A 78 7.33 0.48 -8.51
C ILE A 78 8.75 1.03 -8.38
N GLU A 79 8.89 2.30 -8.01
CA GLU A 79 10.16 3.02 -7.81
C GLU A 79 11.17 2.82 -8.96
N THR A 80 10.84 3.35 -10.15
CA THR A 80 11.60 3.12 -11.40
C THR A 80 13.04 3.66 -11.39
N CYS A 81 13.41 4.48 -10.41
CA CYS A 81 14.72 5.12 -10.36
C CYS A 81 15.83 4.24 -9.75
N LEU A 82 15.48 3.09 -9.16
CA LEU A 82 16.42 2.20 -8.49
C LEU A 82 16.80 1.00 -9.34
#